data_AF-A0A1V5EBF1-F1
#
_entry.id   AF-A0A1V5EBF1-F1
#
_cell.length_a   1.000
_cell.length_b   1.000
_cell.length_c   1.000
_cell.angle_alpha   90.00
_cell.angle_beta   90.00
_cell.angle_gamma   90.00
#
_symmetry.space_group_name_H-M   'P 1'
#
loop_
_entity.id
_entity.type
_entity.pdbx_description
1 polymer ?
#
loop_
_entity_poly.entity_id
_entity_poly.type
_entity_poly.pdbx_seq_one_letter_code
_entity_poly.pdbx_strand_id
1 'polypeptide(L)'
;MLSVSPREIDFGAIGPGEGTRSSYLLKNLGSGPLLWSMDQPEGWSVFDNRKLSGTLEAVPAELNLHLSSLTDIVESLEKNGKIFPFQLTVETGARSITLRKSFPAGLHRQSIRLSSNGGSRTVFFSFRVAGEESLPVLDVQPLRVDFGVVAPGKHSSRRIRLANKGREALKWIATVPGGRTAAAPPPSGRYLSFRNEESRGVASFSPPSYLRDTLQLSGGWTDEEGYPLASGEAPILHYRFSGTGILLYYIRIPGGGNLVLYLDDRWVTELDGAADRREESDFAVAADLPDGPHVLTVAAKAGKVVVEGVRVFGPEMQKGPAGWLGVVPNQGKTTRENDYLSIVLNTRSMQPGLYADRILFSSNGGEAAVEVSVEVAAETALKLIDVYRFSLAGDYLYTSNPQAETARISAKGYRKDGLAFQLFPAGTPGTTDFHRWYHPGKGDHFYSHDATGGGKPLQGYLYEGSIGAIATSRISGTRELFRWFKPATSTHFYTTDPAGEGAGKRGYRFDGIAGFVR
;
A
#
# COMPACT_ATOMS: atom_id res chain seq x y z
N MET A 1 38.38 -54.38 18.20
CA MET A 1 38.53 -53.65 16.91
C MET A 1 37.55 -52.48 16.89
N LEU A 2 37.98 -51.28 16.52
CA LEU A 2 37.10 -50.10 16.45
C LEU A 2 36.26 -50.11 15.16
N SER A 3 34.95 -49.96 15.32
CA SER A 3 33.99 -49.73 14.22
C SER A 3 33.31 -48.37 14.41
N VAL A 4 33.09 -47.64 13.31
CA VAL A 4 32.49 -46.31 13.33
C VAL A 4 31.44 -46.23 12.22
N SER A 5 30.25 -45.71 12.55
CA SER A 5 29.13 -45.56 11.62
C SER A 5 28.39 -44.24 11.85
N PRO A 6 27.98 -43.52 10.80
CA PRO A 6 28.32 -43.75 9.40
C PRO A 6 29.82 -43.52 9.12
N ARG A 7 30.30 -43.85 7.92
CA ARG A 7 31.68 -43.49 7.52
C ARG A 7 31.81 -42.03 7.08
N GLU A 8 30.68 -41.45 6.67
CA GLU A 8 30.58 -40.06 6.22
C GLU A 8 29.29 -39.40 6.71
N ILE A 9 29.40 -38.13 7.09
CA ILE A 9 28.28 -37.26 7.46
C ILE A 9 28.23 -36.12 6.45
N ASP A 10 27.04 -35.79 5.93
CA ASP A 10 26.83 -34.57 5.16
C ASP A 10 26.06 -33.57 6.04
N PHE A 11 26.67 -32.43 6.34
CA PHE A 11 26.05 -31.35 7.10
C PHE A 11 25.19 -30.42 6.23
N GLY A 12 25.19 -30.60 4.89
CA GLY A 12 24.45 -29.75 3.96
C GLY A 12 25.12 -28.39 3.73
N ALA A 13 24.32 -27.39 3.35
CA ALA A 13 24.80 -26.02 3.19
C ALA A 13 24.81 -25.30 4.55
N ILE A 14 25.86 -24.52 4.82
CA ILE A 14 26.03 -23.72 6.03
C ILE A 14 26.43 -22.30 5.61
N GLY A 15 25.54 -21.34 5.86
CA GLY A 15 25.76 -19.90 5.68
C GLY A 15 26.46 -19.24 6.87
N PRO A 16 26.81 -17.94 6.77
CA PRO A 16 27.44 -17.19 7.86
C PRO A 16 26.57 -17.18 9.13
N GLY A 17 27.13 -17.59 10.27
CA GLY A 17 26.41 -17.67 11.55
C GLY A 17 25.54 -18.93 11.75
N GLU A 18 25.38 -19.80 10.76
CA GLU A 18 24.60 -21.04 10.87
C GLU A 18 25.40 -22.18 11.53
N GLY A 19 24.71 -23.19 12.07
CA GLY A 19 25.34 -24.40 12.58
C GLY A 19 24.45 -25.63 12.56
N THR A 20 25.06 -26.79 12.34
CA THR A 20 24.40 -28.10 12.21
C THR A 20 25.06 -29.12 13.12
N ARG A 21 24.27 -30.04 13.66
CA ARG A 21 24.74 -31.15 14.50
C ARG A 21 24.58 -32.49 13.81
N SER A 22 25.51 -33.40 14.07
CA SER A 22 25.44 -34.80 13.66
C SER A 22 26.34 -35.65 14.56
N SER A 23 26.35 -36.96 14.40
CA SER A 23 27.07 -37.86 15.30
C SER A 23 27.62 -39.08 14.59
N TYR A 24 28.79 -39.54 15.00
CA TYR A 24 29.25 -40.89 14.72
C TYR A 24 28.97 -41.81 15.90
N LEU A 25 28.60 -43.05 15.61
CA LEU A 25 28.48 -44.13 16.58
C LEU A 25 29.77 -44.95 16.58
N LEU A 26 30.46 -44.99 17.71
CA LEU A 26 31.68 -45.77 17.92
C LEU A 26 31.33 -47.08 18.64
N LYS A 27 31.75 -48.21 18.07
CA LYS A 27 31.54 -49.54 18.62
C LYS A 27 32.86 -50.29 18.79
N ASN A 28 33.01 -50.97 19.93
CA ASN A 28 34.06 -51.94 20.12
C ASN A 28 33.55 -53.34 19.71
N LEU A 29 34.22 -53.96 18.74
CA LEU A 29 33.91 -55.32 18.29
C LEU A 29 34.83 -56.39 18.91
N GLY A 30 35.70 -56.00 19.86
CA GLY A 30 36.58 -56.92 20.58
C GLY A 30 36.03 -57.31 21.94
N SER A 31 36.68 -58.26 22.60
CA SER A 31 36.30 -58.80 23.92
C SER A 31 36.87 -58.03 25.12
N GLY A 32 37.82 -57.11 24.91
CA GLY A 32 38.44 -56.29 25.96
C GLY A 32 38.23 -54.79 25.76
N PRO A 33 38.56 -53.94 26.75
CA PRO A 33 38.37 -52.49 26.66
C PRO A 33 39.19 -51.88 25.53
N LEU A 34 38.57 -50.98 24.76
CA LEU A 34 39.19 -50.30 23.63
C LEU A 34 39.47 -48.84 23.98
N LEU A 35 40.74 -48.53 24.15
CA LEU A 35 41.23 -47.16 24.42
C LEU A 35 41.35 -46.43 23.10
N TRP A 36 40.69 -45.28 22.97
CA TRP A 36 40.70 -44.50 21.74
C TRP A 36 41.01 -43.03 21.99
N SER A 37 41.57 -42.35 20.98
CA SER A 37 41.74 -40.91 20.95
C SER A 37 41.46 -40.34 19.57
N MET A 38 40.97 -39.11 19.54
CA MET A 38 40.86 -38.30 18.33
C MET A 38 42.16 -37.56 18.08
N ASP A 39 42.65 -37.64 16.85
CA ASP A 39 43.78 -36.83 16.38
C ASP A 39 43.23 -35.48 15.90
N GLN A 40 44.03 -34.41 16.04
CA GLN A 40 43.64 -33.09 15.55
C GLN A 40 43.45 -33.12 14.03
N PRO A 41 42.28 -32.70 13.50
CA PRO A 41 42.04 -32.66 12.06
C PRO A 41 42.98 -31.68 11.35
N GLU A 42 43.39 -32.03 10.13
CA GLU A 42 44.36 -31.25 9.35
C GLU A 42 43.86 -29.81 9.07
N GLY A 43 44.71 -28.83 9.39
CA GLY A 43 44.43 -27.40 9.16
C GLY A 43 43.39 -26.80 10.10
N TRP A 44 42.94 -27.52 11.12
CA TRP A 44 42.10 -26.97 12.19
C TRP A 44 42.97 -26.53 13.37
N SER A 45 42.72 -25.35 13.94
CA SER A 45 43.38 -24.85 15.15
C SER A 45 42.56 -25.19 16.39
N VAL A 46 43.20 -25.72 17.43
CA VAL A 46 42.55 -26.07 18.70
C VAL A 46 42.39 -24.82 19.56
N PHE A 47 41.18 -24.62 20.09
CA PHE A 47 40.87 -23.49 20.97
C PHE A 47 41.16 -23.80 22.45
N ASP A 48 40.96 -25.06 22.88
CA ASP A 48 41.26 -25.54 24.23
C ASP A 48 42.22 -26.74 24.16
N ASN A 49 43.38 -26.67 24.85
CA ASN A 49 44.51 -27.61 24.68
C ASN A 49 44.26 -29.07 25.18
N ARG A 50 43.01 -29.54 25.11
CA ARG A 50 42.54 -30.84 25.59
C ARG A 50 42.48 -31.83 24.43
N LYS A 51 43.00 -33.03 24.64
CA LYS A 51 42.86 -34.15 23.70
C LYS A 51 41.55 -34.89 23.98
N LEU A 52 40.74 -35.12 22.96
CA LEU A 52 39.52 -35.92 23.10
C LEU A 52 39.88 -37.42 23.04
N SER A 53 39.62 -38.15 24.12
CA SER A 53 39.87 -39.58 24.22
C SER A 53 38.84 -40.28 25.10
N GLY A 54 38.82 -41.61 25.07
CA GLY A 54 37.90 -42.42 25.88
C GLY A 54 38.21 -43.90 25.91
N THR A 55 37.43 -44.63 26.70
CA THR A 55 37.44 -46.10 26.77
C THR A 55 36.09 -46.60 26.27
N LEU A 56 36.09 -47.53 25.32
CA LEU A 56 34.91 -48.20 24.78
C LEU A 56 34.86 -49.64 25.31
N GLU A 57 33.80 -49.95 26.05
CA GLU A 57 33.48 -51.30 26.50
C GLU A 57 32.42 -51.93 25.57
N ALA A 58 31.46 -52.68 26.10
CA ALA A 58 30.41 -53.32 25.29
C ALA A 58 29.35 -52.31 24.77
N VAL A 59 29.14 -51.20 25.47
CA VAL A 59 28.16 -50.17 25.10
C VAL A 59 28.76 -49.21 24.07
N PRO A 60 28.10 -49.00 22.92
CA PRO A 60 28.52 -47.99 21.95
C PRO A 60 28.57 -46.58 22.54
N ALA A 61 29.50 -45.74 22.08
CA ALA A 61 29.53 -44.32 22.45
C ALA A 61 29.24 -43.44 21.22
N GLU A 62 28.61 -42.30 21.46
CA GLU A 62 28.44 -41.27 20.45
C GLU A 62 29.60 -40.27 20.48
N LEU A 63 30.03 -39.89 19.28
CA LEU A 63 30.91 -38.76 19.03
C LEU A 63 30.08 -37.70 18.32
N ASN A 64 29.60 -36.75 19.09
CA ASN A 64 28.72 -35.67 18.63
C ASN A 64 29.56 -34.56 18.01
N LEU A 65 29.17 -34.10 16.83
CA LEU A 65 29.80 -32.99 16.12
C LEU A 65 28.79 -31.85 16.00
N HIS A 66 29.24 -30.64 16.29
CA HIS A 66 28.53 -29.40 15.98
C HIS A 66 29.44 -28.53 15.13
N LEU A 67 29.06 -28.34 13.86
CA LEU A 67 29.79 -27.53 12.91
C LEU A 67 29.01 -26.23 12.67
N SER A 68 29.63 -25.08 12.93
CA SER A 68 28.99 -23.77 12.75
C SER A 68 29.91 -22.75 12.08
N SER A 69 29.37 -21.95 11.17
CA SER A 69 30.01 -20.75 10.65
C SER A 69 29.91 -19.61 11.67
N LEU A 70 30.94 -18.80 11.81
CA LEU A 70 30.90 -17.56 12.60
C LEU A 70 30.55 -16.37 11.69
N THR A 71 30.13 -15.26 12.26
CA THR A 71 29.65 -14.08 11.54
C THR A 71 30.77 -13.19 10.99
N ASP A 72 32.00 -13.34 11.49
CA ASP A 72 33.13 -12.48 11.16
C ASP A 72 33.74 -12.88 9.82
N ILE A 73 33.14 -12.44 8.71
CA ILE A 73 33.65 -12.72 7.36
C ILE A 73 34.97 -11.97 7.16
N VAL A 74 36.02 -12.69 6.74
CA VAL A 74 37.36 -12.11 6.53
C VAL A 74 37.67 -12.07 5.04
N GLU A 75 38.22 -10.97 4.55
CA GLU A 75 38.75 -10.89 3.19
C GLU A 75 40.07 -11.65 3.08
N SER A 76 40.20 -12.54 2.09
CA SER A 76 41.45 -13.23 1.82
C SER A 76 42.35 -12.39 0.91
N LEU A 77 43.54 -12.04 1.40
CA LEU A 77 44.55 -11.29 0.63
C LEU A 77 45.21 -12.12 -0.48
N GLU A 78 45.12 -13.45 -0.43
CA GLU A 78 45.88 -14.35 -1.32
C GLU A 78 45.04 -14.94 -2.48
N LYS A 79 43.71 -14.88 -2.38
CA LYS A 79 42.78 -15.36 -3.40
C LYS A 79 41.58 -14.44 -3.36
N ASN A 80 41.45 -13.52 -4.33
CA ASN A 80 40.30 -12.59 -4.49
C ASN A 80 38.96 -13.27 -4.13
N GLY A 81 38.55 -13.22 -2.86
CA GLY A 81 37.48 -14.05 -2.34
C GLY A 81 37.35 -13.98 -0.81
N LYS A 82 36.11 -14.10 -0.34
CA LYS A 82 35.78 -14.08 1.10
C LYS A 82 36.04 -15.46 1.71
N ILE A 83 36.58 -15.48 2.93
CA ILE A 83 36.71 -16.70 3.75
C ILE A 83 35.80 -16.61 4.97
N PHE A 84 35.18 -17.73 5.28
CA PHE A 84 34.18 -17.87 6.33
C PHE A 84 34.79 -18.68 7.46
N PRO A 85 34.97 -18.12 8.66
CA PRO A 85 35.48 -18.87 9.81
C PRO A 85 34.43 -19.87 10.32
N PHE A 86 34.85 -21.11 10.53
CA PHE A 86 34.02 -22.17 11.09
C PHE A 86 34.58 -22.62 12.43
N GLN A 87 33.67 -23.04 13.30
CA GLN A 87 33.92 -23.71 14.56
C GLN A 87 33.36 -25.13 14.49
N LEU A 88 34.18 -26.12 14.85
CA LEU A 88 33.76 -27.51 15.03
C LEU A 88 33.92 -27.86 16.51
N THR A 89 32.82 -28.11 17.20
CA THR A 89 32.83 -28.69 18.53
C THR A 89 32.58 -30.18 18.43
N VAL A 90 33.45 -31.00 19.04
CA VAL A 90 33.33 -32.45 19.09
C VAL A 90 33.21 -32.90 20.54
N GLU A 91 32.19 -33.69 20.85
CA GLU A 91 31.81 -34.06 22.21
C GLU A 91 31.60 -35.57 22.36
N THR A 92 31.99 -36.11 23.51
CA THR A 92 31.67 -37.48 23.92
C THR A 92 31.53 -37.55 25.44
N GLY A 93 30.36 -37.98 25.92
CA GLY A 93 30.04 -37.89 27.34
C GLY A 93 30.23 -36.47 27.89
N ALA A 94 31.04 -36.30 28.94
CA ALA A 94 31.35 -35.00 29.54
C ALA A 94 32.61 -34.32 28.96
N ARG A 95 33.22 -34.88 27.90
CA ARG A 95 34.43 -34.34 27.28
C ARG A 95 34.07 -33.63 25.98
N SER A 96 34.70 -32.49 25.73
CA SER A 96 34.56 -31.72 24.50
C SER A 96 35.92 -31.18 24.04
N ILE A 97 36.02 -30.89 22.75
CA ILE A 97 37.09 -30.12 22.13
C ILE A 97 36.47 -29.15 21.11
N THR A 98 37.00 -27.94 21.04
CA THR A 98 36.57 -26.94 20.04
C THR A 98 37.71 -26.57 19.11
N LEU A 99 37.44 -26.67 17.81
CA LEU A 99 38.37 -26.46 16.72
C LEU A 99 37.89 -25.30 15.84
N ARG A 100 38.81 -24.54 15.24
CA ARG A 100 38.50 -23.48 14.27
C ARG A 100 39.24 -23.66 12.95
N LYS A 101 38.60 -23.31 11.85
CA LYS A 101 39.18 -23.28 10.50
C LYS A 101 38.35 -22.39 9.59
N SER A 102 38.99 -21.63 8.70
CA SER A 102 38.27 -20.82 7.72
C SER A 102 38.20 -21.51 6.36
N PHE A 103 37.09 -21.32 5.68
CA PHE A 103 36.82 -21.93 4.38
C PHE A 103 36.32 -20.89 3.37
N PRO A 104 36.74 -20.93 2.09
CA PRO A 104 36.07 -20.16 1.04
C PRO A 104 34.67 -20.72 0.77
N ALA A 105 33.81 -19.96 0.09
CA ALA A 105 32.53 -20.47 -0.40
C ALA A 105 32.72 -21.71 -1.30
N GLY A 106 31.77 -22.66 -1.26
CA GLY A 106 31.82 -23.89 -2.06
C GLY A 106 31.74 -25.17 -1.24
N LEU A 107 31.96 -26.32 -1.90
CA LEU A 107 31.88 -27.64 -1.28
C LEU A 107 33.19 -28.01 -0.59
N HIS A 108 33.10 -28.49 0.65
CA HIS A 108 34.23 -28.93 1.46
C HIS A 108 33.98 -30.33 2.01
N ARG A 109 35.07 -31.10 2.11
CA ARG A 109 35.10 -32.42 2.75
C ARG A 109 36.30 -32.46 3.68
N GLN A 110 36.09 -32.88 4.91
CA GLN A 110 37.08 -32.91 5.98
C GLN A 110 37.15 -34.32 6.59
N SER A 111 38.24 -34.61 7.29
CA SER A 111 38.49 -35.93 7.88
C SER A 111 38.79 -35.82 9.38
N ILE A 112 38.38 -36.83 10.14
CA ILE A 112 38.73 -37.03 11.54
C ILE A 112 39.37 -38.39 11.68
N ARG A 113 40.58 -38.44 12.24
CA ARG A 113 41.30 -39.68 12.50
C ARG A 113 41.10 -40.09 13.96
N LEU A 114 40.65 -41.33 14.14
CA LEU A 114 40.45 -41.98 15.43
C LEU A 114 41.48 -43.10 15.57
N SER A 115 42.32 -43.01 16.59
CA SER A 115 43.37 -43.98 16.90
C SER A 115 42.96 -44.81 18.11
N SER A 116 43.15 -46.13 18.07
CA SER A 116 42.88 -47.01 19.21
C SER A 116 43.88 -48.16 19.33
N ASN A 117 43.93 -48.80 20.51
CA ASN A 117 44.69 -50.05 20.70
C ASN A 117 44.20 -51.23 19.83
N GLY A 118 43.01 -51.11 19.21
CA GLY A 118 42.45 -52.08 18.28
C GLY A 118 42.50 -51.66 16.80
N GLY A 119 43.32 -50.66 16.46
CA GLY A 119 43.51 -50.11 15.11
C GLY A 119 43.02 -48.68 14.93
N SER A 120 43.34 -48.06 13.79
CA SER A 120 42.90 -46.70 13.44
C SER A 120 41.74 -46.71 12.44
N ARG A 121 40.90 -45.68 12.51
CA ARG A 121 39.80 -45.39 11.57
C ARG A 121 39.80 -43.92 11.20
N THR A 122 39.52 -43.62 9.93
CA THR A 122 39.27 -42.24 9.47
C THR A 122 37.81 -42.15 9.05
N VAL A 123 37.12 -41.14 9.57
CA VAL A 123 35.76 -40.78 9.16
C VAL A 123 35.78 -39.41 8.48
N PHE A 124 34.74 -39.13 7.69
CA PHE A 124 34.67 -37.91 6.89
C PHE A 124 33.39 -37.13 7.15
N PHE A 125 33.47 -35.82 7.03
CA PHE A 125 32.26 -35.00 6.96
C PHE A 125 32.35 -34.00 5.82
N SER A 126 31.24 -33.75 5.15
CA SER A 126 31.11 -32.80 4.06
C SER A 126 30.11 -31.70 4.40
N PHE A 127 30.28 -30.54 3.78
CA PHE A 127 29.38 -29.39 3.87
C PHE A 127 29.63 -28.44 2.69
N ARG A 128 28.65 -27.59 2.39
CA ARG A 128 28.80 -26.48 1.44
C ARG A 128 28.80 -25.16 2.20
N VAL A 129 29.87 -24.39 2.11
CA VAL A 129 29.89 -23.01 2.61
C VAL A 129 29.08 -22.15 1.65
N ALA A 130 27.95 -21.62 2.12
CA ALA A 130 27.13 -20.70 1.36
C ALA A 130 27.69 -19.26 1.47
N GLY A 131 27.61 -18.48 0.39
CA GLY A 131 28.04 -17.08 0.38
C GLY A 131 27.05 -16.15 1.07
N GLU A 132 27.34 -14.85 1.09
CA GLU A 132 26.45 -13.82 1.67
C GLU A 132 25.05 -13.82 1.06
N GLU A 133 24.86 -14.31 -0.18
CA GLU A 133 23.52 -14.46 -0.74
C GLU A 133 22.61 -15.43 0.04
N SER A 134 23.13 -16.18 1.01
CA SER A 134 22.30 -16.97 1.93
C SER A 134 21.63 -16.11 2.99
N LEU A 135 22.27 -15.04 3.45
CA LEU A 135 21.76 -14.20 4.54
C LEU A 135 20.40 -13.62 4.17
N PRO A 136 19.46 -13.53 5.12
CA PRO A 136 18.16 -12.92 4.88
C PRO A 136 18.33 -11.43 4.54
N VAL A 137 17.53 -10.93 3.62
CA VAL A 137 17.57 -9.52 3.19
C VAL A 137 16.14 -9.00 3.08
N LEU A 138 15.77 -8.06 3.95
CA LEU A 138 14.45 -7.43 3.97
C LEU A 138 14.25 -6.54 2.73
N ASP A 139 13.14 -6.75 2.03
CA ASP A 139 12.69 -5.91 0.92
C ASP A 139 11.20 -5.59 1.12
N VAL A 140 10.88 -4.31 1.40
CA VAL A 140 9.51 -3.84 1.61
C VAL A 140 9.17 -2.81 0.54
N GLN A 141 8.03 -3.00 -0.13
CA GLN A 141 7.60 -2.13 -1.23
C GLN A 141 6.07 -1.91 -1.24
N PRO A 142 5.57 -0.70 -1.54
CA PRO A 142 6.34 0.53 -1.69
C PRO A 142 6.85 1.06 -0.33
N LEU A 143 7.88 1.91 -0.37
CA LEU A 143 8.40 2.61 0.81
C LEU A 143 7.56 3.82 1.23
N ARG A 144 6.60 4.23 0.40
CA ARG A 144 5.68 5.34 0.65
C ARG A 144 4.26 4.92 0.29
N VAL A 145 3.31 5.20 1.18
CA VAL A 145 1.90 4.86 1.00
C VAL A 145 1.04 6.10 1.22
N ASP A 146 0.28 6.46 0.20
CA ASP A 146 -0.72 7.52 0.25
C ASP A 146 -2.13 6.90 0.31
N PHE A 147 -2.89 7.30 1.33
CA PHE A 147 -4.30 6.93 1.46
C PHE A 147 -5.23 7.88 0.68
N GLY A 148 -4.70 8.99 0.18
CA GLY A 148 -5.46 10.05 -0.48
C GLY A 148 -6.32 10.81 0.52
N VAL A 149 -7.54 11.12 0.10
CA VAL A 149 -8.52 11.83 0.93
C VAL A 149 -9.48 10.83 1.58
N VAL A 150 -9.56 10.85 2.90
CA VAL A 150 -10.41 9.95 3.69
C VAL A 150 -11.36 10.75 4.57
N ALA A 151 -12.65 10.44 4.51
CA ALA A 151 -13.65 11.07 5.38
C ALA A 151 -13.48 10.64 6.84
N PRO A 152 -13.80 11.50 7.83
CA PRO A 152 -13.73 11.14 9.24
C PRO A 152 -14.53 9.87 9.57
N GLY A 153 -14.03 9.07 10.51
CA GLY A 153 -14.71 7.84 10.95
C GLY A 153 -14.64 6.65 10.00
N LYS A 154 -13.91 6.75 8.89
CA LYS A 154 -13.71 5.64 7.95
C LYS A 154 -12.51 4.78 8.32
N HIS A 155 -12.65 3.49 8.03
CA HIS A 155 -11.54 2.55 7.97
C HIS A 155 -11.11 2.41 6.51
N SER A 156 -9.81 2.36 6.27
CA SER A 156 -9.25 2.14 4.94
C SER A 156 -8.01 1.29 5.04
N SER A 157 -7.66 0.59 3.96
CA SER A 157 -6.43 -0.21 3.90
C SER A 157 -5.70 -0.07 2.58
N ARG A 158 -4.39 -0.27 2.64
CA ARG A 158 -3.47 -0.36 1.49
C ARG A 158 -2.57 -1.56 1.68
N ARG A 159 -2.23 -2.23 0.57
CA ARG A 159 -1.35 -3.39 0.58
C ARG A 159 0.09 -2.97 0.28
N ILE A 160 1.02 -3.56 1.01
CA ILE A 160 2.45 -3.53 0.72
C ILE A 160 2.95 -4.96 0.54
N ARG A 161 4.00 -5.13 -0.25
CA ARG A 161 4.74 -6.38 -0.43
C ARG A 161 5.93 -6.40 0.51
N LEU A 162 6.13 -7.52 1.17
CA LEU A 162 7.34 -7.84 1.92
C LEU A 162 7.94 -9.10 1.30
N ALA A 163 9.23 -9.06 1.01
CA ALA A 163 9.97 -10.21 0.52
C ALA A 163 11.32 -10.34 1.19
N ASN A 164 11.86 -11.53 1.06
CA ASN A 164 13.22 -11.85 1.41
C ASN A 164 14.04 -12.01 0.13
N LYS A 165 15.02 -11.15 -0.09
CA LYS A 165 15.96 -11.26 -1.23
C LYS A 165 17.13 -12.21 -0.93
N GLY A 166 17.26 -12.65 0.32
CA GLY A 166 18.16 -13.70 0.76
C GLY A 166 17.63 -15.12 0.50
N ARG A 167 18.32 -16.13 1.02
CA ARG A 167 17.87 -17.55 0.91
C ARG A 167 17.43 -18.14 2.24
N GLU A 168 17.98 -17.66 3.35
CA GLU A 168 17.59 -18.02 4.72
C GLU A 168 16.31 -17.31 5.13
N ALA A 169 15.58 -17.88 6.09
CA ALA A 169 14.29 -17.31 6.48
C ALA A 169 14.43 -15.95 7.18
N LEU A 170 13.73 -14.96 6.65
CA LEU A 170 13.61 -13.62 7.20
C LEU A 170 12.53 -13.61 8.28
N LYS A 171 12.90 -13.27 9.51
CA LYS A 171 11.98 -13.02 10.64
C LYS A 171 11.87 -11.53 10.83
N TRP A 172 10.66 -11.00 10.84
CA TRP A 172 10.44 -9.55 10.83
C TRP A 172 9.29 -9.13 11.75
N ILE A 173 9.35 -7.90 12.22
CA ILE A 173 8.33 -7.22 13.03
C ILE A 173 8.12 -5.81 12.47
N ALA A 174 6.86 -5.44 12.28
CA ALA A 174 6.41 -4.10 11.90
C ALA A 174 5.82 -3.38 13.12
N THR A 175 6.31 -2.18 13.39
CA THR A 175 5.89 -1.37 14.54
C THR A 175 5.46 0.02 14.09
N VAL A 176 4.36 0.51 14.66
CA VAL A 176 3.93 1.90 14.55
C VAL A 176 4.42 2.61 15.82
N PRO A 177 5.29 3.63 15.73
CA PRO A 177 5.79 4.35 16.90
C PRO A 177 4.63 5.01 17.67
N GLY A 178 4.15 4.35 18.74
CA GLY A 178 3.16 4.92 19.64
C GLY A 178 3.72 6.20 20.29
N GLY A 179 2.86 7.22 20.50
CA GLY A 179 3.24 8.56 20.97
C GLY A 179 3.85 8.67 22.38
N ARG A 180 4.51 7.63 22.91
CA ARG A 180 5.12 7.57 24.25
C ARG A 180 6.65 7.50 24.28
N THR A 181 7.33 7.18 23.19
CA THR A 181 8.77 7.47 23.08
C THR A 181 8.95 8.88 22.52
N ALA A 182 10.14 9.49 22.70
CA ALA A 182 10.51 10.75 22.06
C ALA A 182 10.44 10.58 20.55
N ALA A 183 9.23 10.69 20.01
CA ALA A 183 8.93 10.15 18.70
C ALA A 183 9.38 11.17 17.67
N ALA A 184 10.06 10.68 16.63
CA ALA A 184 10.49 11.50 15.52
C ALA A 184 9.32 12.37 15.01
N PRO A 185 9.57 13.62 14.62
CA PRO A 185 8.55 14.46 14.02
C PRO A 185 7.94 13.76 12.79
N PRO A 186 6.68 14.07 12.45
CA PRO A 186 6.08 13.55 11.23
C PRO A 186 6.98 13.90 10.02
N PRO A 187 6.98 13.07 8.97
CA PRO A 187 7.66 13.39 7.72
C PRO A 187 7.33 14.81 7.26
N SER A 188 8.36 15.58 6.90
CA SER A 188 8.16 16.92 6.37
C SER A 188 7.60 16.85 4.95
N GLY A 189 6.61 17.69 4.67
CA GLY A 189 5.92 17.72 3.40
C GLY A 189 4.97 16.55 3.18
N ARG A 190 3.96 16.78 2.34
CA ARG A 190 2.94 15.80 2.00
C ARG A 190 3.40 14.97 0.80
N TYR A 191 3.59 13.68 1.00
CA TYR A 191 3.71 12.74 -0.12
C TYR A 191 2.32 12.52 -0.76
N LEU A 192 2.29 12.49 -2.09
CA LEU A 192 1.12 12.24 -2.91
C LEU A 192 1.46 11.20 -3.97
N SER A 193 0.74 10.09 -3.94
CA SER A 193 0.95 9.02 -4.93
C SER A 193 0.11 9.29 -6.17
N PHE A 194 0.71 9.16 -7.35
CA PHE A 194 -0.03 9.20 -8.60
C PHE A 194 -0.63 7.84 -8.95
N ARG A 195 -0.49 6.83 -8.07
CA ARG A 195 -1.00 5.49 -8.33
C ARG A 195 -2.52 5.44 -8.39
N ASN A 196 -3.08 4.92 -9.47
CA ASN A 196 -4.49 4.59 -9.62
C ASN A 196 -4.68 3.12 -9.99
N GLU A 197 -5.19 2.31 -9.06
CA GLU A 197 -5.49 0.89 -9.30
C GLU A 197 -6.59 0.69 -10.35
N GLU A 198 -7.52 1.65 -10.50
CA GLU A 198 -8.59 1.58 -11.50
C GLU A 198 -8.07 1.74 -12.94
N SER A 199 -6.88 2.32 -13.11
CA SER A 199 -6.23 2.48 -14.42
C SER A 199 -5.37 1.29 -14.82
N ARG A 200 -5.25 0.26 -13.97
CA ARG A 200 -4.33 -0.85 -14.23
C ARG A 200 -4.79 -1.69 -15.42
N GLY A 201 -3.94 -1.86 -16.43
CA GLY A 201 -4.24 -2.60 -17.65
C GLY A 201 -5.21 -1.90 -18.59
N VAL A 202 -5.42 -0.59 -18.41
CA VAL A 202 -6.26 0.25 -19.27
C VAL A 202 -5.36 0.98 -20.27
N ALA A 203 -5.81 1.11 -21.52
CA ALA A 203 -5.00 1.69 -22.60
C ALA A 203 -4.54 3.13 -22.37
N SER A 204 -5.20 3.88 -21.49
CA SER A 204 -4.81 5.24 -21.08
C SER A 204 -4.90 5.34 -19.57
N PHE A 205 -3.87 5.92 -18.96
CA PHE A 205 -3.86 6.20 -17.54
C PHE A 205 -4.83 7.35 -17.18
N SER A 206 -5.45 7.28 -16.00
CA SER A 206 -6.25 8.36 -15.44
C SER A 206 -5.85 8.63 -13.97
N PRO A 207 -5.74 9.90 -13.55
CA PRO A 207 -5.41 10.23 -12.17
C PRO A 207 -6.38 9.65 -11.14
N PRO A 208 -5.92 9.40 -9.91
CA PRO A 208 -6.81 9.19 -8.78
C PRO A 208 -7.85 10.31 -8.68
N SER A 209 -9.07 9.98 -8.26
CA SER A 209 -10.19 10.94 -8.21
C SER A 209 -9.87 12.23 -7.46
N TYR A 210 -9.14 12.13 -6.35
CA TYR A 210 -8.74 13.27 -5.52
C TYR A 210 -7.63 14.16 -6.13
N LEU A 211 -7.02 13.75 -7.25
CA LEU A 211 -6.00 14.51 -7.97
C LEU A 211 -6.47 15.02 -9.34
N ARG A 212 -7.69 14.73 -9.80
CA ARG A 212 -8.11 15.04 -11.18
C ARG A 212 -8.03 16.53 -11.54
N ASP A 213 -8.24 17.41 -10.57
CA ASP A 213 -8.21 18.86 -10.79
C ASP A 213 -6.78 19.44 -10.79
N THR A 214 -5.86 18.77 -10.08
CA THR A 214 -4.49 19.24 -9.88
C THR A 214 -3.48 18.51 -10.77
N LEU A 215 -3.75 17.27 -11.15
CA LEU A 215 -2.92 16.44 -12.02
C LEU A 215 -3.58 16.27 -13.39
N GLN A 216 -3.04 16.96 -14.39
CA GLN A 216 -3.51 16.91 -15.77
C GLN A 216 -2.48 16.21 -16.64
N LEU A 217 -2.92 15.24 -17.44
CA LEU A 217 -2.08 14.52 -18.39
C LEU A 217 -2.55 14.80 -19.82
N SER A 218 -1.58 14.95 -20.71
CA SER A 218 -1.80 15.07 -22.16
C SER A 218 -0.73 14.27 -22.91
N GLY A 219 -1.03 13.82 -24.12
CA GLY A 219 -0.16 12.93 -24.88
C GLY A 219 -0.25 11.48 -24.40
N GLY A 220 0.77 10.68 -24.73
CA GLY A 220 0.73 9.23 -24.51
C GLY A 220 1.14 8.77 -23.11
N TRP A 221 0.17 8.70 -22.18
CA TRP A 221 0.35 8.13 -20.84
C TRP A 221 -0.45 6.82 -20.68
N THR A 222 0.26 5.72 -20.45
CA THR A 222 -0.30 4.39 -20.13
C THR A 222 -0.06 4.09 -18.65
N ASP A 223 -0.34 2.86 -18.20
CA ASP A 223 -0.05 2.43 -16.83
C ASP A 223 1.17 1.50 -16.73
N GLU A 224 1.84 1.54 -15.57
CA GLU A 224 2.81 0.53 -15.11
C GLU A 224 2.54 0.28 -13.62
N GLU A 225 2.01 -0.90 -13.27
CA GLU A 225 1.62 -1.26 -11.88
C GLU A 225 0.65 -0.25 -11.21
N GLY A 226 -0.14 0.44 -12.03
CA GLY A 226 -1.07 1.49 -11.62
C GLY A 226 -0.47 2.90 -11.55
N TYR A 227 0.79 3.10 -11.92
CA TYR A 227 1.42 4.43 -12.03
C TYR A 227 1.40 4.95 -13.47
N PRO A 228 1.41 6.28 -13.69
CA PRO A 228 1.54 6.86 -15.03
C PRO A 228 2.89 6.51 -15.66
N LEU A 229 2.83 5.86 -16.81
CA LEU A 229 3.98 5.50 -17.66
C LEU A 229 3.95 6.34 -18.94
N ALA A 230 4.99 7.13 -19.17
CA ALA A 230 5.20 7.81 -20.45
C ALA A 230 5.56 6.78 -21.53
N SER A 231 4.78 6.70 -22.61
CA SER A 231 5.01 5.69 -23.67
C SER A 231 4.57 6.08 -25.08
N GLY A 232 3.82 7.19 -25.27
CA GLY A 232 3.39 7.67 -26.59
C GLY A 232 3.96 9.03 -27.00
N GLU A 233 3.30 9.72 -27.93
CA GLU A 233 3.78 11.01 -28.45
C GLU A 233 3.61 12.15 -27.43
N ALA A 234 4.68 12.93 -27.26
CA ALA A 234 4.78 14.10 -26.38
C ALA A 234 4.03 13.97 -25.03
N PRO A 235 4.35 12.98 -24.18
CA PRO A 235 3.70 12.82 -22.88
C PRO A 235 4.08 14.00 -21.97
N ILE A 236 3.07 14.78 -21.58
CA ILE A 236 3.22 15.91 -20.65
C ILE A 236 2.27 15.72 -19.49
N LEU A 237 2.77 15.93 -18.29
CA LEU A 237 2.04 15.91 -17.03
C LEU A 237 2.22 17.26 -16.34
N HIS A 238 1.09 17.90 -16.00
CA HIS A 238 1.04 19.12 -15.19
C HIS A 238 0.51 18.78 -13.81
N TYR A 239 1.29 19.09 -12.78
CA TYR A 239 0.88 18.97 -11.39
C TYR A 239 0.87 20.36 -10.73
N ARG A 240 -0.33 20.83 -10.37
CA ARG A 240 -0.54 22.07 -9.63
C ARG A 240 -0.46 21.79 -8.13
N PHE A 241 0.34 22.58 -7.43
CA PHE A 241 0.51 22.47 -5.98
C PHE A 241 0.56 23.83 -5.31
N SER A 242 0.40 23.85 -3.99
CA SER A 242 0.66 25.03 -3.17
C SER A 242 1.64 24.66 -2.07
N GLY A 243 2.71 25.43 -1.93
CA GLY A 243 3.72 25.19 -0.89
C GLY A 243 5.06 25.84 -1.21
N THR A 244 6.07 25.48 -0.44
CA THR A 244 7.41 26.10 -0.46
C THR A 244 8.48 25.24 -1.13
N GLY A 245 8.11 24.09 -1.68
CA GLY A 245 9.05 23.21 -2.38
C GLY A 245 8.39 21.95 -2.90
N ILE A 246 9.08 21.25 -3.79
CA ILE A 246 8.59 19.99 -4.36
C ILE A 246 9.73 19.04 -4.71
N LEU A 247 9.52 17.76 -4.43
CA LEU A 247 10.39 16.65 -4.79
C LEU A 247 9.59 15.67 -5.64
N LEU A 248 10.19 15.22 -6.74
CA LEU A 248 9.60 14.25 -7.68
C LEU A 248 10.09 12.84 -7.36
N TYR A 249 9.18 11.88 -7.25
CA TYR A 249 9.51 10.46 -7.20
C TYR A 249 9.22 9.81 -8.56
N TYR A 250 10.20 9.12 -9.12
CA TYR A 250 10.10 8.44 -10.40
C TYR A 250 10.82 7.09 -10.34
N ILE A 251 10.46 6.18 -11.25
CA ILE A 251 11.06 4.84 -11.28
C ILE A 251 11.84 4.71 -12.58
N ARG A 252 13.13 4.40 -12.43
CA ARG A 252 14.01 4.06 -13.54
C ARG A 252 13.83 2.60 -13.91
N ILE A 253 13.81 2.29 -15.20
CA ILE A 253 13.51 0.95 -15.72
C ILE A 253 14.38 0.59 -16.94
N PRO A 254 14.47 -0.71 -17.29
CA PRO A 254 15.11 -1.13 -18.54
C PRO A 254 14.43 -0.52 -19.76
N GLY A 255 15.23 0.06 -20.67
CA GLY A 255 14.72 0.82 -21.81
C GLY A 255 14.11 2.18 -21.41
N GLY A 256 14.50 2.69 -20.24
CA GLY A 256 13.99 3.93 -19.70
C GLY A 256 14.36 5.17 -20.51
N GLY A 257 13.47 6.16 -20.45
CA GLY A 257 13.56 7.41 -21.20
C GLY A 257 14.06 8.60 -20.39
N ASN A 258 14.07 9.79 -21.00
CA ASN A 258 14.40 11.03 -20.29
C ASN A 258 13.13 11.83 -19.91
N LEU A 259 13.14 12.40 -18.69
CA LEU A 259 12.13 13.36 -18.22
C LEU A 259 12.74 14.76 -18.19
N VAL A 260 12.05 15.73 -18.75
CA VAL A 260 12.39 17.15 -18.64
C VAL A 260 11.43 17.80 -17.67
N LEU A 261 11.98 18.51 -16.69
CA LEU A 261 11.23 19.16 -15.64
C LEU A 261 11.20 20.67 -15.88
N TYR A 262 10.02 21.25 -15.74
CA TYR A 262 9.83 22.70 -15.65
C TYR A 262 9.07 23.02 -14.37
N LEU A 263 9.40 24.16 -13.77
CA LEU A 263 8.67 24.72 -12.64
C LEU A 263 8.24 26.14 -13.02
N ASP A 264 6.94 26.41 -12.97
CA ASP A 264 6.35 27.68 -13.37
C ASP A 264 6.86 28.15 -14.75
N ASP A 265 6.79 27.22 -15.72
CA ASP A 265 7.24 27.36 -17.12
C ASP A 265 8.74 27.62 -17.30
N ARG A 266 9.55 27.52 -16.25
CA ARG A 266 11.01 27.63 -16.30
C ARG A 266 11.65 26.26 -16.29
N TRP A 267 12.58 26.03 -17.20
CA TRP A 267 13.34 24.78 -17.25
C TRP A 267 14.12 24.58 -15.93
N VAL A 268 14.04 23.37 -15.39
CA VAL A 268 14.75 22.96 -14.16
C VAL A 268 15.91 22.03 -14.49
N THR A 269 15.60 20.86 -15.08
CA THR A 269 16.60 19.84 -15.40
C THR A 269 16.06 18.79 -16.38
N GLU A 270 16.94 17.90 -16.84
CA GLU A 270 16.60 16.66 -17.52
C GLU A 270 17.12 15.45 -16.71
N LEU A 271 16.22 14.52 -16.39
CA LEU A 271 16.50 13.31 -15.62
C LEU A 271 16.58 12.08 -16.52
N ASP A 272 17.52 11.19 -16.20
CA ASP A 272 17.66 9.88 -16.84
C ASP A 272 16.77 8.84 -16.15
N GLY A 273 15.90 8.21 -16.93
CA GLY A 273 15.00 7.13 -16.51
C GLY A 273 15.50 5.72 -16.80
N ALA A 274 16.67 5.55 -17.45
CA ALA A 274 17.21 4.25 -17.78
C ALA A 274 17.87 3.57 -16.57
N ALA A 275 17.63 2.28 -16.37
CA ALA A 275 18.35 1.44 -15.40
C ALA A 275 18.32 -0.03 -15.81
N ASP A 276 19.29 -0.84 -15.38
CA ASP A 276 19.35 -2.29 -15.69
C ASP A 276 18.20 -3.08 -15.05
N ARG A 277 17.60 -2.52 -14.00
CA ARG A 277 16.46 -3.07 -13.26
C ARG A 277 15.62 -1.92 -12.74
N ARG A 278 14.39 -2.24 -12.34
CA ARG A 278 13.48 -1.28 -11.70
C ARG A 278 14.16 -0.70 -10.45
N GLU A 279 14.34 0.62 -10.42
CA GLU A 279 15.00 1.36 -9.35
C GLU A 279 14.15 2.59 -8.99
N GLU A 280 13.81 2.72 -7.71
CA GLU A 280 13.14 3.94 -7.21
C GLU A 280 14.15 5.09 -7.18
N SER A 281 13.75 6.26 -7.63
CA SER A 281 14.60 7.45 -7.67
C SER A 281 13.80 8.68 -7.30
N ASP A 282 14.50 9.70 -6.79
CA ASP A 282 13.91 10.98 -6.47
C ASP A 282 14.78 12.15 -6.89
N PHE A 283 14.15 13.30 -7.07
CA PHE A 283 14.82 14.55 -7.41
C PHE A 283 14.14 15.73 -6.72
N ALA A 284 14.92 16.50 -5.95
CA ALA A 284 14.47 17.75 -5.36
C ALA A 284 14.35 18.83 -6.46
N VAL A 285 13.14 19.04 -6.97
CA VAL A 285 12.88 19.99 -8.05
C VAL A 285 13.11 21.43 -7.58
N ALA A 286 12.60 21.76 -6.39
CA ALA A 286 12.80 23.06 -5.78
C ALA A 286 12.65 23.00 -4.25
N ALA A 287 13.39 23.89 -3.58
CA ALA A 287 13.26 24.23 -2.18
C ALA A 287 13.14 25.76 -2.05
N ASP A 288 12.64 26.23 -0.91
CA ASP A 288 12.54 27.65 -0.54
C ASP A 288 11.76 28.54 -1.54
N LEU A 289 10.73 27.97 -2.17
CA LEU A 289 9.77 28.74 -2.96
C LEU A 289 8.93 29.65 -2.05
N PRO A 290 8.48 30.82 -2.54
CA PRO A 290 7.45 31.59 -1.86
C PRO A 290 6.22 30.72 -1.60
N ASP A 291 5.68 30.75 -0.38
CA ASP A 291 4.49 29.96 -0.09
C ASP A 291 3.31 30.43 -0.96
N GLY A 292 2.80 29.54 -1.79
CA GLY A 292 1.80 29.88 -2.79
C GLY A 292 1.64 28.83 -3.88
N PRO A 293 0.83 29.14 -4.91
CA PRO A 293 0.56 28.23 -6.01
C PRO A 293 1.72 28.14 -6.99
N HIS A 294 2.02 26.92 -7.42
CA HIS A 294 3.07 26.58 -8.38
C HIS A 294 2.61 25.45 -9.32
N VAL A 295 3.30 25.30 -10.44
CA VAL A 295 3.06 24.23 -11.41
C VAL A 295 4.36 23.49 -11.73
N LEU A 296 4.38 22.20 -11.44
CA LEU A 296 5.40 21.27 -11.94
C LEU A 296 4.93 20.71 -13.29
N THR A 297 5.75 20.86 -14.31
CA THR A 297 5.56 20.22 -15.61
C THR A 297 6.61 19.13 -15.81
N VAL A 298 6.15 17.92 -16.12
CA VAL A 298 6.99 16.76 -16.44
C VAL A 298 6.72 16.36 -17.88
N ALA A 299 7.73 16.50 -18.74
CA ALA A 299 7.63 16.14 -20.16
C ALA A 299 8.60 15.00 -20.49
N ALA A 300 8.12 13.94 -21.15
CA ALA A 300 8.99 12.86 -21.60
C ALA A 300 9.48 13.12 -23.04
N LYS A 301 10.80 13.03 -23.28
CA LYS A 301 11.40 13.29 -24.61
C LYS A 301 11.43 12.05 -25.51
N ALA A 302 11.71 10.88 -24.93
CA ALA A 302 11.75 9.57 -25.59
C ALA A 302 11.87 8.47 -24.53
N GLY A 303 11.48 7.23 -24.85
CA GLY A 303 11.60 6.07 -23.96
C GLY A 303 10.49 5.98 -22.91
N LYS A 304 10.62 5.00 -22.01
CA LYS A 304 9.61 4.71 -20.99
C LYS A 304 10.01 5.28 -19.63
N VAL A 305 9.17 6.07 -18.98
CA VAL A 305 9.45 6.51 -17.60
C VAL A 305 8.18 6.51 -16.77
N VAL A 306 8.28 5.99 -15.56
CA VAL A 306 7.16 5.91 -14.61
C VAL A 306 7.29 7.03 -13.59
N VAL A 307 6.22 7.78 -13.38
CA VAL A 307 6.15 8.82 -12.35
C VAL A 307 5.37 8.28 -11.15
N GLU A 308 6.04 8.07 -10.02
CA GLU A 308 5.43 7.49 -8.82
C GLU A 308 4.51 8.51 -8.12
N GLY A 309 4.96 9.75 -8.04
CA GLY A 309 4.29 10.79 -7.27
C GLY A 309 5.23 11.93 -6.91
N VAL A 310 4.82 12.72 -5.93
CA VAL A 310 5.54 13.92 -5.51
C VAL A 310 5.48 14.09 -4.00
N ARG A 311 6.43 14.84 -3.43
CA ARG A 311 6.33 15.39 -2.08
C ARG A 311 6.28 16.90 -2.17
N VAL A 312 5.24 17.50 -1.59
CA VAL A 312 5.06 18.95 -1.52
C VAL A 312 5.43 19.45 -0.13
N PHE A 313 6.37 20.38 -0.05
CA PHE A 313 6.80 21.04 1.20
C PHE A 313 5.99 22.32 1.43
N GLY A 314 5.89 22.76 2.69
CA GLY A 314 5.07 23.92 3.08
C GLY A 314 3.88 23.52 3.97
N PRO A 315 3.00 22.60 3.54
CA PRO A 315 1.88 22.17 4.37
C PRO A 315 2.34 21.55 5.70
N GLU A 316 1.65 21.91 6.78
CA GLU A 316 1.92 21.37 8.11
C GLU A 316 1.40 19.92 8.22
N MET A 317 2.32 18.99 8.48
CA MET A 317 2.01 17.58 8.68
C MET A 317 1.79 17.29 10.16
N GLN A 318 0.64 16.73 10.50
CA GLN A 318 0.30 16.34 11.86
C GLN A 318 0.69 14.88 12.12
N LYS A 319 1.03 14.58 13.37
CA LYS A 319 1.17 13.20 13.83
C LYS A 319 -0.20 12.65 14.20
N GLY A 320 -0.51 11.42 13.77
CA GLY A 320 -1.78 10.78 14.12
C GLY A 320 -1.85 10.31 15.58
N PRO A 321 -3.06 10.21 16.16
CA PRO A 321 -3.27 9.75 17.53
C PRO A 321 -2.98 8.26 17.67
N ALA A 322 -2.67 7.76 18.87
CA ALA A 322 -2.41 6.34 19.09
C ALA A 322 -3.53 5.44 18.52
N GLY A 323 -3.16 4.42 17.73
CA GLY A 323 -4.10 3.48 17.10
C GLY A 323 -4.73 3.94 15.78
N TRP A 324 -4.36 5.11 15.26
CA TRP A 324 -4.82 5.59 13.95
C TRP A 324 -4.25 4.77 12.77
N LEU A 325 -3.08 4.16 12.97
CA LEU A 325 -2.36 3.38 11.98
C LEU A 325 -2.01 2.00 12.56
N GLY A 326 -2.13 0.95 11.74
CA GLY A 326 -1.75 -0.42 12.09
C GLY A 326 -1.27 -1.21 10.88
N VAL A 327 -0.65 -2.36 11.14
CA VAL A 327 -0.16 -3.29 10.11
C VAL A 327 -0.63 -4.69 10.42
N VAL A 328 -1.16 -5.41 9.42
CA VAL A 328 -1.69 -6.76 9.59
C VAL A 328 -1.18 -7.68 8.46
N PRO A 329 -0.51 -8.80 8.78
CA PRO A 329 0.08 -9.12 10.08
C PRO A 329 1.23 -8.14 10.45
N ASN A 330 1.49 -7.94 11.74
CA ASN A 330 2.56 -7.06 12.22
C ASN A 330 3.88 -7.79 12.54
N GLN A 331 3.94 -9.10 12.39
CA GLN A 331 5.16 -9.88 12.50
C GLN A 331 5.01 -11.16 11.68
N GLY A 332 6.12 -11.74 11.26
CA GLY A 332 6.08 -12.92 10.42
C GLY A 332 7.44 -13.54 10.14
N LYS A 333 7.39 -14.61 9.33
CA LYS A 333 8.55 -15.29 8.78
C LYS A 333 8.32 -15.45 7.28
N THR A 334 9.24 -14.93 6.47
CA THR A 334 9.17 -14.97 5.00
C THR A 334 10.36 -15.75 4.48
N THR A 335 10.13 -16.72 3.59
CA THR A 335 11.21 -17.53 3.00
C THR A 335 11.58 -17.08 1.60
N ARG A 336 10.95 -17.61 0.54
CA ARG A 336 11.19 -17.21 -0.87
C ARG A 336 9.94 -16.65 -1.55
N GLU A 337 8.81 -16.70 -0.86
CA GLU A 337 7.54 -16.14 -1.26
C GLU A 337 7.50 -14.61 -1.09
N ASN A 338 6.58 -13.98 -1.82
CA ASN A 338 6.18 -12.61 -1.56
C ASN A 338 5.02 -12.62 -0.58
N ASP A 339 5.22 -12.03 0.59
CA ASP A 339 4.16 -11.77 1.55
C ASP A 339 3.52 -10.42 1.27
N TYR A 340 2.23 -10.31 1.61
CA TYR A 340 1.49 -9.07 1.46
C TYR A 340 0.87 -8.66 2.79
N LEU A 341 1.20 -7.46 3.22
CA LEU A 341 0.74 -6.88 4.47
C LEU A 341 -0.29 -5.80 4.18
N SER A 342 -1.28 -5.65 5.06
CA SER A 342 -2.24 -4.56 5.01
C SER A 342 -1.86 -3.48 6.00
N ILE A 343 -1.58 -2.28 5.52
CA ILE A 343 -1.57 -1.07 6.34
C ILE A 343 -3.02 -0.64 6.52
N VAL A 344 -3.45 -0.48 7.76
CA VAL A 344 -4.82 -0.14 8.13
C VAL A 344 -4.85 1.25 8.75
N LEU A 345 -5.74 2.08 8.23
CA LEU A 345 -6.01 3.42 8.70
C LEU A 345 -7.36 3.46 9.44
N ASN A 346 -7.39 4.14 10.58
CA ASN A 346 -8.58 4.43 11.38
C ASN A 346 -8.68 5.93 11.69
N THR A 347 -9.61 6.61 11.01
CA THR A 347 -9.79 8.06 11.12
C THR A 347 -10.84 8.48 12.16
N ARG A 348 -11.30 7.57 13.03
CA ARG A 348 -12.42 7.84 13.96
C ARG A 348 -12.16 8.98 14.94
N SER A 349 -10.93 9.14 15.40
CA SER A 349 -10.54 10.16 16.38
C SER A 349 -9.69 11.28 15.76
N MET A 350 -9.62 11.35 14.42
CA MET A 350 -8.80 12.33 13.72
C MET A 350 -9.65 13.54 13.35
N GLN A 351 -9.06 14.73 13.49
CA GLN A 351 -9.65 15.97 13.00
C GLN A 351 -9.30 16.16 11.52
N PRO A 352 -10.01 17.03 10.78
CA PRO A 352 -9.62 17.39 9.43
C PRO A 352 -8.19 17.95 9.37
N GLY A 353 -7.42 17.51 8.39
CA GLY A 353 -6.02 17.92 8.25
C GLY A 353 -5.15 16.90 7.53
N LEU A 354 -3.85 17.22 7.42
CA LEU A 354 -2.84 16.37 6.81
C LEU A 354 -2.08 15.61 7.88
N TYR A 355 -1.98 14.29 7.71
CA TYR A 355 -1.30 13.42 8.67
C TYR A 355 -0.24 12.57 7.97
N ALA A 356 0.89 12.39 8.64
CA ALA A 356 1.91 11.44 8.22
C ALA A 356 2.65 10.79 9.40
N ASP A 357 3.10 9.56 9.21
CA ASP A 357 3.92 8.82 10.17
C ASP A 357 4.72 7.72 9.44
N ARG A 358 5.54 6.98 10.18
CA ARG A 358 6.37 5.89 9.65
C ARG A 358 6.06 4.58 10.35
N ILE A 359 5.97 3.51 9.58
CA ILE A 359 5.98 2.14 10.09
C ILE A 359 7.42 1.64 10.03
N LEU A 360 7.96 1.21 11.15
CA LEU A 360 9.33 0.71 11.26
C LEU A 360 9.32 -0.81 11.20
N PHE A 361 10.07 -1.36 10.26
CA PHE A 361 10.33 -2.79 10.09
C PHE A 361 11.71 -3.11 10.63
N SER A 362 11.78 -4.07 11.56
CA SER A 362 13.03 -4.63 12.07
C SER A 362 13.05 -6.13 11.80
N SER A 363 14.18 -6.66 11.34
CA SER A 363 14.33 -8.06 10.96
C SER A 363 15.75 -8.56 11.18
N ASN A 364 15.94 -9.89 11.09
CA ASN A 364 17.28 -10.49 11.02
C ASN A 364 18.00 -10.25 9.67
N GLY A 365 17.38 -9.55 8.72
CA GLY A 365 17.92 -9.23 7.40
C GLY A 365 17.92 -7.74 7.06
N GLY A 366 17.91 -6.87 8.08
CA GLY A 366 17.93 -5.41 7.94
C GLY A 366 16.70 -4.70 8.50
N GLU A 367 16.69 -3.38 8.35
CA GLU A 367 15.61 -2.49 8.78
C GLU A 367 15.05 -1.70 7.59
N ALA A 368 13.77 -1.34 7.67
CA ALA A 368 13.13 -0.48 6.68
C ALA A 368 12.08 0.43 7.35
N ALA A 369 11.79 1.57 6.73
CA ALA A 369 10.72 2.45 7.16
C ALA A 369 9.76 2.71 5.99
N VAL A 370 8.46 2.44 6.21
CA VAL A 370 7.41 2.79 5.25
C VAL A 370 6.73 4.06 5.73
N GLU A 371 6.80 5.11 4.92
CA GLU A 371 6.09 6.35 5.17
C GLU A 371 4.61 6.20 4.80
N VAL A 372 3.73 6.71 5.65
CA VAL A 372 2.28 6.75 5.40
C VAL A 372 1.80 8.20 5.46
N SER A 373 0.97 8.58 4.50
CA SER A 373 0.34 9.90 4.44
C SER A 373 -1.16 9.79 4.15
N VAL A 374 -1.94 10.73 4.70
CA VAL A 374 -3.38 10.85 4.44
C VAL A 374 -3.84 12.29 4.65
N GLU A 375 -4.83 12.70 3.87
CA GLU A 375 -5.67 13.85 4.17
C GLU A 375 -6.98 13.37 4.79
N VAL A 376 -7.25 13.80 6.02
CA VAL A 376 -8.57 13.66 6.62
C VAL A 376 -9.40 14.83 6.16
N ALA A 377 -10.42 14.55 5.35
CA ALA A 377 -11.30 15.58 4.82
C ALA A 377 -12.04 16.30 5.96
N ALA A 378 -12.28 17.60 5.78
CA ALA A 378 -13.35 18.23 6.54
C ALA A 378 -14.66 17.49 6.27
N GLU A 379 -15.48 17.30 7.30
CA GLU A 379 -16.86 16.87 7.08
C GLU A 379 -17.55 18.02 6.33
N THR A 380 -17.49 17.97 5.01
CA THR A 380 -18.32 18.85 4.19
C THR A 380 -19.73 18.35 4.43
N ALA A 381 -20.42 18.98 5.38
CA ALA A 381 -21.88 18.90 5.42
C ALA A 381 -22.32 19.16 3.98
N LEU A 382 -22.90 18.14 3.34
CA LEU A 382 -23.41 18.27 1.98
C LEU A 382 -24.17 19.59 1.95
N LYS A 383 -23.75 20.56 1.13
CA LYS A 383 -24.50 21.79 0.91
C LYS A 383 -25.75 21.38 0.14
N LEU A 384 -26.72 20.87 0.90
CA LEU A 384 -28.00 20.48 0.39
C LEU A 384 -28.68 21.74 -0.18
N ILE A 385 -29.38 21.54 -1.28
CA ILE A 385 -30.09 22.60 -1.99
C ILE A 385 -31.52 22.58 -1.48
N ASP A 386 -31.92 23.59 -0.73
CA ASP A 386 -33.30 23.78 -0.29
C ASP A 386 -34.22 23.97 -1.49
N VAL A 387 -35.26 23.15 -1.59
CA VAL A 387 -36.31 23.29 -2.60
C VAL A 387 -37.59 23.78 -1.94
N TYR A 388 -38.07 24.93 -2.39
CA TYR A 388 -39.28 25.57 -1.87
C TYR A 388 -40.49 25.27 -2.76
N ARG A 389 -41.64 25.01 -2.15
CA ARG A 389 -42.92 24.82 -2.84
C ARG A 389 -43.71 26.12 -2.87
N PHE A 390 -44.29 26.41 -4.03
CA PHE A 390 -45.19 27.52 -4.29
C PHE A 390 -46.46 26.98 -4.99
N SER A 391 -47.63 27.50 -4.62
CA SER A 391 -48.92 27.02 -5.15
C SER A 391 -49.76 28.14 -5.76
N LEU A 392 -50.43 27.84 -6.88
CA LEU A 392 -51.38 28.72 -7.54
C LEU A 392 -52.44 27.91 -8.30
N ALA A 393 -53.71 28.02 -7.92
CA ALA A 393 -54.85 27.46 -8.66
C ALA A 393 -54.71 25.98 -9.11
N GLY A 394 -53.98 25.15 -8.34
CA GLY A 394 -53.76 23.73 -8.65
C GLY A 394 -52.43 23.40 -9.33
N ASP A 395 -51.61 24.41 -9.64
CA ASP A 395 -50.21 24.28 -10.06
C ASP A 395 -49.26 24.35 -8.84
N TYR A 396 -48.18 23.56 -8.89
CA TYR A 396 -47.17 23.47 -7.84
C TYR A 396 -45.77 23.65 -8.41
N LEU A 397 -45.18 24.81 -8.14
CA LEU A 397 -43.80 25.14 -8.49
C LEU A 397 -42.87 24.72 -7.34
N TYR A 398 -41.86 23.92 -7.67
CA TYR A 398 -40.75 23.52 -6.79
C TYR A 398 -39.48 24.13 -7.37
N THR A 399 -38.79 24.92 -6.55
CA THR A 399 -37.60 25.65 -7.00
C THR A 399 -36.55 25.76 -5.92
N SER A 400 -35.30 25.58 -6.35
CA SER A 400 -34.10 25.80 -5.56
C SER A 400 -33.61 27.25 -5.58
N ASN A 401 -34.20 28.10 -6.42
CA ASN A 401 -33.81 29.50 -6.53
C ASN A 401 -35.05 30.42 -6.63
N PRO A 402 -35.82 30.56 -5.54
CA PRO A 402 -36.98 31.45 -5.52
C PRO A 402 -36.65 32.90 -5.91
N GLN A 403 -35.44 33.37 -5.57
CA GLN A 403 -35.00 34.74 -5.85
C GLN A 403 -34.88 34.98 -7.36
N ALA A 404 -34.26 34.07 -8.11
CA ALA A 404 -34.19 34.16 -9.56
C ALA A 404 -35.57 34.08 -10.23
N GLU A 405 -36.54 33.42 -9.61
CA GLU A 405 -37.91 33.25 -10.14
C GLU A 405 -38.92 34.28 -9.60
N THR A 406 -38.46 35.31 -8.89
CA THR A 406 -39.32 36.33 -8.25
C THR A 406 -40.31 36.95 -9.24
N ALA A 407 -39.87 37.29 -10.46
CA ALA A 407 -40.75 37.87 -11.48
C ALA A 407 -41.93 36.96 -11.82
N ARG A 408 -41.71 35.65 -11.94
CA ARG A 408 -42.76 34.66 -12.19
C ARG A 408 -43.67 34.50 -10.97
N ILE A 409 -43.06 34.35 -9.79
CA ILE A 409 -43.77 34.10 -8.52
C ILE A 409 -44.70 35.28 -8.21
N SER A 410 -44.19 36.51 -8.28
CA SER A 410 -44.93 37.73 -7.99
C SER A 410 -45.94 38.09 -9.08
N ALA A 411 -45.57 38.02 -10.36
CA ALA A 411 -46.48 38.43 -11.44
C ALA A 411 -47.68 37.49 -11.62
N LYS A 412 -47.51 36.19 -11.32
CA LYS A 412 -48.61 35.20 -11.39
C LYS A 412 -49.34 35.01 -10.05
N GLY A 413 -48.84 35.58 -8.95
CA GLY A 413 -49.49 35.50 -7.64
C GLY A 413 -49.34 34.14 -6.93
N TYR A 414 -48.22 33.45 -7.13
CA TYR A 414 -47.96 32.20 -6.41
C TYR A 414 -47.83 32.44 -4.90
N ARG A 415 -48.47 31.58 -4.10
CA ARG A 415 -48.33 31.58 -2.65
C ARG A 415 -47.16 30.68 -2.24
N LYS A 416 -46.26 31.16 -1.39
CA LYS A 416 -45.19 30.35 -0.80
C LYS A 416 -45.78 29.37 0.22
N ASP A 417 -45.60 28.08 0.00
CA ASP A 417 -46.04 27.03 0.94
C ASP A 417 -44.96 26.72 1.98
N GLY A 418 -43.67 26.83 1.60
CA GLY A 418 -42.53 26.60 2.51
C GLY A 418 -41.42 25.75 1.90
N LEU A 419 -40.48 25.31 2.75
CA LEU A 419 -39.47 24.31 2.38
C LEU A 419 -40.17 22.96 2.15
N ALA A 420 -39.96 22.36 0.98
CA ALA A 420 -40.58 21.09 0.61
C ALA A 420 -39.64 19.91 0.90
N PHE A 421 -38.41 19.99 0.42
CA PHE A 421 -37.37 18.97 0.57
C PHE A 421 -36.01 19.55 0.19
N GLN A 422 -34.95 18.78 0.42
CA GLN A 422 -33.59 19.13 0.02
C GLN A 422 -33.06 18.20 -1.07
N LEU A 423 -32.42 18.78 -2.08
CA LEU A 423 -31.71 18.08 -3.16
C LEU A 423 -30.18 18.14 -2.96
N PHE A 424 -29.46 17.32 -3.72
CA PHE A 424 -28.01 17.29 -3.71
C PHE A 424 -27.42 18.25 -4.76
N PRO A 425 -26.18 18.74 -4.57
CA PRO A 425 -25.43 19.40 -5.64
C PRO A 425 -25.25 18.50 -6.86
N ALA A 426 -25.21 19.09 -8.05
CA ALA A 426 -24.89 18.38 -9.28
C ALA A 426 -23.54 17.64 -9.16
N GLY A 427 -23.47 16.42 -9.70
CA GLY A 427 -22.27 15.58 -9.62
C GLY A 427 -22.09 14.81 -8.30
N THR A 428 -23.03 14.89 -7.36
CA THR A 428 -22.99 14.09 -6.13
C THR A 428 -23.07 12.59 -6.46
N PRO A 429 -22.13 11.74 -6.00
CA PRO A 429 -22.15 10.30 -6.29
C PRO A 429 -23.46 9.62 -5.86
N GLY A 430 -24.00 8.76 -6.74
CA GLY A 430 -25.26 8.06 -6.50
C GLY A 430 -26.53 8.91 -6.72
N THR A 431 -26.39 10.09 -7.31
CA THR A 431 -27.49 10.98 -7.68
C THR A 431 -27.47 11.31 -9.17
N THR A 432 -28.58 11.83 -9.68
CA THR A 432 -28.75 12.30 -11.07
C THR A 432 -29.55 13.59 -11.05
N ASP A 433 -29.43 14.40 -12.10
CA ASP A 433 -30.16 15.66 -12.21
C ASP A 433 -31.68 15.46 -12.11
N PHE A 434 -32.35 16.39 -11.44
CA PHE A 434 -33.79 16.42 -11.27
C PHE A 434 -34.37 17.57 -12.09
N HIS A 435 -34.95 17.19 -13.20
CA HIS A 435 -35.37 18.07 -14.28
C HIS A 435 -36.80 18.58 -14.07
N ARG A 436 -37.09 19.79 -14.54
CA ARG A 436 -38.40 20.45 -14.49
C ARG A 436 -38.91 20.81 -15.88
N TRP A 437 -40.20 20.62 -16.10
CA TRP A 437 -40.93 21.09 -17.30
C TRP A 437 -42.23 21.79 -16.92
N TYR A 438 -42.67 22.74 -17.75
CA TYR A 438 -43.92 23.47 -17.57
C TYR A 438 -44.86 23.37 -18.78
N HIS A 439 -46.13 23.04 -18.55
CA HIS A 439 -47.16 23.05 -19.60
C HIS A 439 -48.12 24.24 -19.44
N PRO A 440 -48.03 25.29 -20.27
CA PRO A 440 -48.80 26.52 -20.09
C PRO A 440 -50.31 26.32 -20.20
N GLY A 441 -50.78 25.45 -21.11
CA GLY A 441 -52.21 25.19 -21.29
C GLY A 441 -52.88 24.37 -20.18
N LYS A 442 -52.09 23.68 -19.33
CA LYS A 442 -52.57 22.84 -18.22
C LYS A 442 -52.27 23.45 -16.86
N GLY A 443 -51.28 24.36 -16.80
CA GLY A 443 -50.74 24.85 -15.54
C GLY A 443 -50.08 23.73 -14.74
N ASP A 444 -49.27 22.88 -15.39
CA ASP A 444 -48.61 21.74 -14.76
C ASP A 444 -47.10 21.90 -14.77
N HIS A 445 -46.47 21.81 -13.59
CA HIS A 445 -45.03 21.56 -13.48
C HIS A 445 -44.76 20.07 -13.22
N PHE A 446 -44.02 19.44 -14.13
CA PHE A 446 -43.61 18.04 -14.04
C PHE A 446 -42.13 17.93 -13.70
N TYR A 447 -41.77 16.96 -12.87
CA TYR A 447 -40.39 16.74 -12.42
C TYR A 447 -39.99 15.27 -12.57
N SER A 448 -38.78 15.03 -13.05
CA SER A 448 -38.26 13.67 -13.26
C SER A 448 -36.73 13.67 -13.19
N HIS A 449 -36.17 12.56 -12.74
CA HIS A 449 -34.72 12.32 -12.83
C HIS A 449 -34.29 11.81 -14.22
N ASP A 450 -35.25 11.49 -15.08
CA ASP A 450 -35.03 11.12 -16.48
C ASP A 450 -35.35 12.34 -17.37
N ALA A 451 -34.33 12.84 -18.07
CA ALA A 451 -34.41 13.98 -18.99
C ALA A 451 -35.37 13.74 -20.18
N THR A 452 -35.79 12.51 -20.44
CA THR A 452 -36.79 12.17 -21.46
C THR A 452 -38.22 12.11 -20.91
N GLY A 453 -38.40 12.35 -19.61
CA GLY A 453 -39.71 12.43 -18.95
C GLY A 453 -40.17 11.14 -18.28
N GLY A 454 -39.34 10.10 -18.19
CA GLY A 454 -39.66 8.89 -17.42
C GLY A 454 -40.87 8.13 -17.96
N GLY A 455 -41.02 8.07 -19.29
CA GLY A 455 -42.15 7.42 -19.97
C GLY A 455 -43.40 8.28 -20.08
N LYS A 456 -43.43 9.50 -19.53
CA LYS A 456 -44.53 10.45 -19.70
C LYS A 456 -44.43 11.19 -21.04
N PRO A 457 -45.53 11.30 -21.82
CA PRO A 457 -45.57 12.21 -22.97
C PRO A 457 -45.33 13.67 -22.56
N LEU A 458 -44.31 14.30 -23.14
CA LEU A 458 -43.93 15.70 -22.91
C LEU A 458 -44.47 16.67 -23.97
N GLN A 459 -45.40 16.23 -24.83
CA GLN A 459 -46.01 17.13 -25.81
C GLN A 459 -46.69 18.32 -25.13
N GLY A 460 -46.32 19.54 -25.55
CA GLY A 460 -46.80 20.79 -24.96
C GLY A 460 -46.09 21.24 -23.68
N TYR A 461 -45.11 20.46 -23.18
CA TYR A 461 -44.26 20.86 -22.05
C TYR A 461 -43.01 21.59 -22.55
N LEU A 462 -42.69 22.70 -21.89
CA LEU A 462 -41.46 23.46 -22.09
C LEU A 462 -40.44 23.01 -21.04
N TYR A 463 -39.24 22.65 -21.47
CA TYR A 463 -38.16 22.27 -20.57
C TYR A 463 -37.58 23.51 -19.87
N GLU A 464 -37.43 23.43 -18.55
CA GLU A 464 -36.99 24.56 -17.71
C GLU A 464 -35.65 24.31 -16.99
N GLY A 465 -35.02 23.16 -17.22
CA GLY A 465 -33.71 22.83 -16.65
C GLY A 465 -33.75 21.92 -15.42
N SER A 466 -32.58 21.70 -14.84
CA SER A 466 -32.39 20.96 -13.58
C SER A 466 -32.55 21.89 -12.38
N ILE A 467 -33.21 21.43 -11.31
CA ILE A 467 -33.34 22.17 -10.05
C ILE A 467 -32.39 21.67 -8.95
N GLY A 468 -31.56 20.66 -9.25
CA GLY A 468 -30.64 19.99 -8.33
C GLY A 468 -30.51 18.51 -8.68
N ALA A 469 -29.76 17.74 -7.90
CA ALA A 469 -29.63 16.29 -8.10
C ALA A 469 -30.43 15.49 -7.06
N ILE A 470 -31.03 14.38 -7.49
CA ILE A 470 -31.86 13.47 -6.68
C ILE A 470 -31.26 12.07 -6.70
N ALA A 471 -31.35 11.35 -5.58
CA ALA A 471 -30.94 9.95 -5.52
C ALA A 471 -32.03 9.04 -6.13
N THR A 472 -31.62 8.08 -6.96
CA THR A 472 -32.54 7.09 -7.58
C THR A 472 -32.62 5.79 -6.80
N SER A 473 -31.78 5.64 -5.77
CA SER A 473 -31.81 4.56 -4.79
C SER A 473 -31.65 5.14 -3.38
N ARG A 474 -32.13 4.40 -2.37
CA ARG A 474 -32.08 4.85 -0.97
C ARG A 474 -30.62 4.92 -0.50
N ILE A 475 -30.15 6.14 -0.24
CA ILE A 475 -28.84 6.40 0.38
C ILE A 475 -29.05 6.83 1.84
N SER A 476 -27.97 6.82 2.65
CA SER A 476 -28.09 7.09 4.09
C SER A 476 -28.76 8.44 4.34
N GLY A 477 -29.78 8.44 5.22
CA GLY A 477 -30.52 9.60 5.70
C GLY A 477 -31.47 10.27 4.70
N THR A 478 -31.72 9.68 3.52
CA THR A 478 -32.78 10.15 2.60
C THR A 478 -34.15 9.54 2.88
N ARG A 479 -35.20 10.21 2.39
CA ARG A 479 -36.61 9.76 2.39
C ARG A 479 -37.20 9.85 0.98
N GLU A 480 -38.26 9.12 0.73
CA GLU A 480 -38.96 9.11 -0.55
C GLU A 480 -39.58 10.47 -0.89
N LEU A 481 -39.49 10.86 -2.16
CA LEU A 481 -40.32 11.90 -2.74
C LEU A 481 -41.44 11.25 -3.57
N PHE A 482 -42.66 11.32 -3.07
CA PHE A 482 -43.83 10.74 -3.69
C PHE A 482 -44.40 11.67 -4.77
N ARG A 483 -44.69 11.13 -5.95
CA ARG A 483 -45.37 11.81 -7.04
C ARG A 483 -46.84 11.41 -7.05
N TRP A 484 -47.71 12.40 -7.22
CA TRP A 484 -49.16 12.26 -7.25
C TRP A 484 -49.71 12.92 -8.51
N PHE A 485 -50.66 12.29 -9.18
CA PHE A 485 -51.24 12.74 -10.45
C PHE A 485 -52.74 12.94 -10.34
N LYS A 486 -53.27 14.06 -10.86
CA LYS A 486 -54.71 14.34 -10.90
C LYS A 486 -55.25 14.21 -12.33
N PRO A 487 -56.00 13.13 -12.65
CA PRO A 487 -56.47 12.88 -14.02
C PRO A 487 -57.36 13.99 -14.58
N ALA A 488 -58.22 14.58 -13.75
CA ALA A 488 -59.20 15.59 -14.17
C ALA A 488 -58.55 16.86 -14.76
N THR A 489 -57.38 17.24 -14.25
CA THR A 489 -56.64 18.44 -14.67
C THR A 489 -55.33 18.12 -15.37
N SER A 490 -54.94 16.84 -15.38
CA SER A 490 -53.62 16.38 -15.84
C SER A 490 -52.45 17.10 -15.16
N THR A 491 -52.54 17.31 -13.84
CA THR A 491 -51.50 18.01 -13.05
C THR A 491 -50.84 17.13 -11.98
N HIS A 492 -49.62 17.48 -11.58
CA HIS A 492 -48.78 16.72 -10.64
C HIS A 492 -48.58 17.44 -9.31
N PHE A 493 -48.30 16.65 -8.27
CA PHE A 493 -47.97 17.12 -6.93
C PHE A 493 -46.89 16.22 -6.33
N TYR A 494 -45.92 16.81 -5.62
CA TYR A 494 -44.78 16.11 -5.03
C TYR A 494 -44.68 16.38 -3.53
N THR A 495 -44.50 15.34 -2.74
CA THR A 495 -44.37 15.48 -1.28
C THR A 495 -43.55 14.34 -0.69
N THR A 496 -42.90 14.60 0.44
CA THR A 496 -42.26 13.56 1.25
C THR A 496 -43.20 12.93 2.28
N ASP A 497 -44.44 13.42 2.39
CA ASP A 497 -45.47 12.82 3.23
C ASP A 497 -46.04 11.57 2.54
N PRO A 498 -45.90 10.37 3.13
CA PRO A 498 -46.47 9.14 2.55
C PRO A 498 -48.01 9.17 2.47
N ALA A 499 -48.70 9.99 3.28
CA ALA A 499 -50.15 10.19 3.19
C ALA A 499 -50.56 11.21 2.11
N GLY A 500 -49.59 11.81 1.41
CA GLY A 500 -49.83 12.69 0.26
C GLY A 500 -50.38 14.07 0.60
N GLU A 501 -50.27 14.55 1.84
CA GLU A 501 -50.82 15.85 2.27
C GLU A 501 -52.28 16.07 1.85
N GLY A 502 -53.11 15.03 2.01
CA GLY A 502 -54.53 15.07 1.63
C GLY A 502 -54.78 15.21 0.12
N ALA A 503 -53.78 14.99 -0.75
CA ALA A 503 -53.92 15.06 -2.21
C ALA A 503 -54.99 14.08 -2.73
N GLY A 504 -55.14 12.91 -2.09
CA GLY A 504 -56.21 11.95 -2.39
C GLY A 504 -57.61 12.55 -2.31
N LYS A 505 -57.89 13.32 -1.24
CA LYS A 505 -59.17 14.03 -1.07
C LYS A 505 -59.40 15.12 -2.11
N ARG A 506 -58.33 15.62 -2.73
CA ARG A 506 -58.33 16.63 -3.81
C ARG A 506 -58.37 16.03 -5.21
N GLY A 507 -58.52 14.70 -5.32
CA GLY A 507 -58.66 13.95 -6.57
C GLY A 507 -57.34 13.50 -7.20
N TYR A 508 -56.22 13.58 -6.48
CA TYR A 508 -54.94 13.03 -6.93
C TYR A 508 -54.87 11.53 -6.64
N ARG A 509 -54.16 10.80 -7.49
CA ARG A 509 -53.82 9.39 -7.34
C ARG A 509 -52.32 9.25 -7.17
N PHE A 510 -51.90 8.26 -6.40
CA PHE A 510 -50.48 7.94 -6.27
C PHE A 510 -49.91 7.53 -7.63
N ASP A 511 -48.76 8.12 -7.99
CA ASP A 511 -48.14 7.99 -9.33
C ASP A 511 -46.65 7.58 -9.23
N GLY A 512 -46.25 7.03 -8.07
CA GLY A 512 -44.93 6.45 -7.85
C GLY A 512 -43.99 7.33 -7.01
N ILE A 513 -42.75 6.86 -6.88
CA ILE A 513 -41.66 7.56 -6.18
C ILE A 513 -40.80 8.24 -7.24
N ALA A 514 -40.65 9.56 -7.14
CA ALA A 514 -39.82 10.36 -8.05
C ALA A 514 -38.31 10.16 -7.79
N GLY A 515 -37.95 9.86 -6.55
CA GLY A 515 -36.59 9.57 -6.08
C GLY A 515 -36.48 9.73 -4.56
N PHE A 516 -35.26 9.86 -4.06
CA PHE A 516 -34.95 10.02 -2.63
C PHE A 516 -34.29 11.37 -2.37
N VAL A 517 -34.84 12.10 -1.40
CA VAL A 517 -34.49 13.49 -1.03
C VAL A 517 -34.18 13.59 0.46
N ARG A 518 -33.64 14.73 0.90
CA ARG A 518 -33.34 14.98 2.32
C ARG A 518 -34.46 15.73 3.03
#